data_AF-A0ABC8JVV1-F1
#
_entry.id   AF-A0ABC8JVV1-F1
#
_cell.length_a   1.000
_cell.length_b   1.000
_cell.length_c   1.000
_cell.angle_alpha   90.00
_cell.angle_beta   90.00
_cell.angle_gamma   90.00
#
_symmetry.space_group_name_H-M   'P 1'
#
loop_
_entity.id
_entity.type
_entity.pdbx_description
1 polymer ?
#
loop_
_entity_poly.entity_id
_entity_poly.type
_entity_poly.pdbx_seq_one_letter_code
_entity_poly.pdbx_strand_id
1 'polypeptide(L)'
;MVVLLTTRLTLLKLWLSCWKELPARVSVDTMIIQAIGLLDDLDKDLNTYAMRVREWYGWHFPELAKIISDNILYAKSDKLMGNRVNAAKLDFSEELSMAAKLCLR
;
A
#
# COMPACT_ATOMS: atom_id res chain seq x y z
N MET A 1 -57.47 9.28 -7.27
CA MET A 1 -56.97 8.19 -8.15
C MET A 1 -55.91 8.66 -9.17
N VAL A 2 -56.05 9.85 -9.78
CA VAL A 2 -55.10 10.38 -10.80
C VAL A 2 -53.69 10.69 -10.26
N VAL A 3 -53.57 11.20 -9.02
CA VAL A 3 -52.26 11.58 -8.41
C VAL A 3 -51.35 10.38 -8.09
N LEU A 4 -51.94 9.21 -7.80
CA LEU A 4 -51.20 7.96 -7.56
C LEU A 4 -50.68 7.33 -8.86
N LEU A 5 -51.38 7.53 -9.99
CA LEU A 5 -50.90 7.09 -11.31
C LEU A 5 -49.80 7.99 -11.84
N THR A 6 -49.89 9.30 -11.64
CA THR A 6 -48.86 10.24 -12.11
C THR A 6 -47.55 10.09 -11.34
N THR A 7 -47.59 9.86 -10.02
CA THR A 7 -46.40 9.57 -9.20
C THR A 7 -45.73 8.24 -9.53
N ARG A 8 -46.51 7.20 -9.87
CA ARG A 8 -45.97 5.92 -10.33
C ARG A 8 -45.33 6.02 -11.72
N LEU A 9 -45.87 6.86 -12.61
CA LEU A 9 -45.30 7.14 -13.93
C LEU A 9 -44.05 8.03 -13.87
N THR A 10 -43.97 8.99 -12.94
CA THR A 10 -42.74 9.78 -12.75
C THR A 10 -41.63 8.95 -12.13
N LEU A 11 -41.93 8.06 -11.17
CA LEU A 11 -40.96 7.09 -10.63
C LEU A 11 -40.50 6.10 -11.71
N LEU A 12 -41.40 5.62 -12.57
CA LEU A 12 -41.02 4.74 -13.68
C LEU A 12 -40.15 5.45 -14.71
N LYS A 13 -40.41 6.75 -14.99
CA LYS A 13 -39.57 7.58 -15.85
C LYS A 13 -38.21 7.86 -15.24
N LEU A 14 -38.15 8.14 -13.94
CA LEU A 14 -36.90 8.32 -13.19
C LEU A 14 -36.09 7.02 -13.17
N TRP A 15 -36.75 5.88 -12.97
CA TRP A 15 -36.16 4.55 -13.01
C TRP A 15 -35.64 4.19 -14.41
N LEU A 16 -36.41 4.45 -15.47
CA LEU A 16 -35.97 4.27 -16.86
C LEU A 16 -34.81 5.21 -17.22
N SER A 17 -34.80 6.44 -16.72
CA SER A 17 -33.68 7.37 -16.91
C SER A 17 -32.41 6.86 -16.24
N CYS A 18 -32.52 6.40 -14.99
CA CYS A 18 -31.42 5.80 -14.24
C CYS A 18 -30.90 4.50 -14.89
N TRP A 19 -31.81 3.68 -15.43
CA TRP A 19 -31.46 2.47 -16.17
C TRP A 19 -30.77 2.76 -17.51
N LYS A 20 -31.21 3.81 -18.21
CA LYS A 20 -30.65 4.23 -19.51
C LYS A 20 -29.25 4.85 -19.38
N GLU A 21 -28.88 5.34 -18.20
CA GLU A 21 -27.53 5.82 -17.89
C GLU A 21 -26.58 4.73 -17.36
N LEU A 22 -27.07 3.50 -17.16
CA LEU A 22 -26.26 2.42 -16.58
C LEU A 22 -25.26 1.68 -17.50
N PRO A 23 -25.20 1.83 -18.84
CA PRO A 23 -24.27 1.02 -19.65
C PRO A 23 -23.05 1.76 -20.23
N ALA A 24 -22.50 2.81 -19.59
CA ALA A 24 -21.25 3.43 -20.09
C ALA A 24 -20.41 4.24 -19.08
N ARG A 25 -20.58 4.07 -17.76
CA ARG A 25 -19.93 5.00 -16.81
C ARG A 25 -18.40 4.85 -16.72
N VAL A 26 -17.82 3.71 -17.11
CA VAL A 26 -16.37 3.57 -17.31
C VAL A 26 -16.17 2.52 -18.39
N SER A 27 -15.57 2.86 -19.54
CA SER A 27 -15.12 1.82 -20.46
C SER A 27 -14.09 0.97 -19.71
N VAL A 28 -14.16 -0.36 -19.85
CA VAL A 28 -13.26 -1.28 -19.13
C VAL A 28 -11.79 -0.89 -19.37
N ASP A 29 -11.46 -0.40 -20.56
CA ASP A 29 -10.13 0.10 -20.92
C ASP A 29 -9.68 1.30 -20.08
N THR A 30 -10.59 2.23 -19.74
CA THR A 30 -10.25 3.36 -18.87
C THR A 30 -10.03 2.93 -17.42
N MET A 31 -10.71 1.88 -16.94
CA MET A 31 -10.42 1.29 -15.62
C MET A 31 -9.04 0.62 -15.60
N ILE A 32 -8.67 -0.08 -16.68
CA ILE A 32 -7.36 -0.74 -16.78
C ILE A 32 -6.24 0.29 -16.80
N ILE A 33 -6.38 1.35 -17.61
CA ILE A 33 -5.37 2.44 -17.66
C ILE A 33 -5.25 3.13 -16.31
N GLN A 34 -6.36 3.39 -15.62
CA GLN A 34 -6.34 3.95 -14.27
C GLN A 34 -5.66 3.01 -13.27
N ALA A 35 -5.93 1.71 -13.31
CA ALA A 35 -5.31 0.74 -12.41
C ALA A 35 -3.79 0.64 -12.61
N ILE A 36 -3.31 0.69 -13.87
CA ILE A 36 -1.87 0.69 -14.17
C ILE A 36 -1.21 1.98 -13.67
N GLY A 37 -1.84 3.14 -13.88
CA GLY A 37 -1.33 4.41 -13.36
C GLY A 37 -1.23 4.43 -11.83
N LEU A 38 -2.22 3.84 -11.14
CA LEU A 38 -2.18 3.69 -9.68
C LEU A 38 -1.05 2.76 -9.21
N LEU A 39 -0.70 1.74 -10.00
CA LEU A 39 0.43 0.86 -9.68
C LEU A 39 1.76 1.62 -9.76
N ASP A 40 1.95 2.42 -10.80
CA ASP A 40 3.17 3.23 -10.97
C ASP A 40 3.33 4.28 -9.87
N ASP A 41 2.23 4.87 -9.41
CA ASP A 41 2.25 5.84 -8.31
C ASP A 41 2.53 5.16 -6.96
N LEU A 42 2.00 3.95 -6.74
CA LEU A 42 2.31 3.15 -5.55
C LEU A 42 3.80 2.79 -5.45
N ASP A 43 4.45 2.48 -6.58
CA ASP A 43 5.88 2.16 -6.61
C ASP A 43 6.76 3.37 -6.24
N LYS A 44 6.36 4.58 -6.62
CA LYS A 44 7.05 5.82 -6.21
C LYS A 44 6.88 6.09 -4.72
N ASP A 45 5.65 5.93 -4.23
CA ASP A 45 5.33 6.14 -2.82
C ASP A 45 6.06 5.12 -1.94
N LEU A 46 6.12 3.85 -2.34
CA LEU A 46 6.82 2.79 -1.62
C LEU A 46 8.31 3.08 -1.44
N ASN A 47 8.96 3.60 -2.48
CA ASN A 47 10.36 4.03 -2.39
C ASN A 47 10.54 5.22 -1.43
N THR A 48 9.62 6.19 -1.46
CA THR A 48 9.64 7.33 -0.56
C THR A 48 9.45 6.90 0.90
N TYR A 49 8.48 6.01 1.16
CA TYR A 49 8.25 5.46 2.50
C TYR A 49 9.45 4.65 2.99
N ALA A 50 10.11 3.87 2.13
CA ALA A 50 11.30 3.13 2.51
C ALA A 50 12.43 4.05 3.00
N MET A 51 12.70 5.14 2.27
CA MET A 51 13.70 6.13 2.70
C MET A 51 13.31 6.78 4.04
N ARG A 52 12.03 7.07 4.25
CA ARG A 52 11.52 7.64 5.50
C ARG A 52 11.66 6.69 6.69
N VAL A 53 11.38 5.40 6.52
CA VAL A 53 11.55 4.39 7.57
C VAL A 53 13.02 4.23 7.94
N ARG A 54 13.92 4.30 6.94
CA ARG A 54 15.38 4.26 7.19
C ARG A 54 15.88 5.46 7.97
N GLU A 55 15.40 6.66 7.66
CA GLU A 55 15.73 7.84 8.44
C GLU A 55 15.18 7.72 9.87
N TRP A 56 13.90 7.38 10.03
CA TRP A 56 13.23 7.28 11.33
C TRP A 56 13.92 6.26 12.24
N TYR A 57 14.22 5.06 11.72
CA TYR A 57 14.89 4.00 12.49
C TYR A 57 16.41 4.22 12.61
N GLY A 58 17.01 5.00 11.72
CA GLY A 58 18.40 5.45 11.83
C GLY A 58 18.68 6.26 13.10
N TRP A 59 17.69 6.97 13.66
CA TRP A 59 17.80 7.61 14.99
C TRP A 59 17.94 6.59 16.13
N HIS A 60 17.38 5.40 15.96
CA HIS A 60 17.45 4.35 16.96
C HIS A 60 18.65 3.43 16.76
N PHE A 61 19.06 3.12 15.54
CA PHE A 61 20.20 2.24 15.27
C PHE A 61 20.86 2.57 13.92
N PRO A 62 21.86 3.49 13.91
CA PRO A 62 22.44 4.00 12.68
C PRO A 62 23.29 2.99 11.91
N GLU A 63 23.79 1.93 12.57
CA GLU A 63 24.65 0.93 11.92
C GLU A 63 23.86 0.01 10.96
N LEU A 64 22.62 -0.37 11.29
CA LEU A 64 21.78 -1.20 10.41
C LEU A 64 21.38 -0.46 9.13
N ALA A 65 21.14 0.85 9.22
CA ALA A 65 20.82 1.69 8.07
C ALA A 65 21.95 1.75 7.02
N LYS A 66 23.20 1.56 7.45
CA LYS A 66 24.38 1.54 6.56
C LYS A 66 24.63 0.17 5.93
N ILE A 67 24.25 -0.91 6.61
CA ILE A 67 24.54 -2.29 6.17
C ILE A 67 23.51 -2.78 5.14
N ILE A 68 22.24 -2.50 5.37
CA ILE A 68 21.16 -3.03 4.52
C ILE A 68 20.83 -2.01 3.44
N SER A 69 21.23 -2.24 2.20
CA SER A 69 20.83 -1.40 1.05
C SER A 69 19.39 -1.65 0.62
N ASP A 70 18.86 -2.86 0.84
CA ASP A 70 17.57 -3.27 0.31
C ASP A 70 16.39 -2.86 1.20
N ASN A 71 15.46 -2.10 0.61
CA ASN A 71 14.31 -1.54 1.31
C ASN A 71 13.38 -2.61 1.91
N ILE A 72 13.20 -3.73 1.21
CA ILE A 72 12.33 -4.84 1.66
C ILE A 72 12.95 -5.58 2.84
N LEU A 73 14.25 -5.87 2.76
CA LEU A 73 14.98 -6.54 3.85
C LEU A 73 15.06 -5.64 5.09
N TYR A 74 15.16 -4.32 4.89
CA TYR A 74 15.14 -3.34 5.97
C TYR A 74 13.80 -3.37 6.72
N ALA A 75 12.67 -3.33 6.01
CA ALA A 75 11.35 -3.37 6.65
C ALA A 75 11.09 -4.67 7.41
N LYS A 76 11.57 -5.81 6.88
CA LYS A 76 11.41 -7.10 7.54
C LYS A 76 12.27 -7.22 8.80
N SER A 77 13.53 -6.78 8.73
CA SER A 77 14.42 -6.76 9.89
C SER A 77 13.91 -5.82 10.99
N ASP A 78 13.41 -4.64 10.64
CA ASP A 78 12.76 -3.72 11.60
C ASP A 78 11.58 -4.40 12.33
N LYS A 79 10.69 -5.04 11.57
CA LYS A 79 9.53 -5.76 12.12
C LYS A 79 9.92 -6.84 13.14
N LEU A 80 11.00 -7.59 12.87
CA LEU A 80 11.47 -8.62 13.78
C LEU A 80 12.16 -8.01 15.01
N MET A 81 12.89 -6.92 14.83
CA MET A 81 13.80 -6.43 15.85
C MET A 81 13.08 -5.67 16.97
N GLY A 82 12.13 -4.77 16.65
CA GLY A 82 11.27 -4.07 17.62
C GLY A 82 11.99 -3.20 18.67
N ASN A 83 12.71 -3.83 19.62
CA ASN A 83 13.51 -3.22 20.68
C ASN A 83 14.95 -3.75 20.68
N ARG A 84 15.94 -2.91 21.01
CA ARG A 84 17.37 -3.29 21.05
C ARG A 84 17.70 -4.51 21.92
N VAL A 85 16.90 -4.76 22.96
CA VAL A 85 17.10 -5.89 23.89
C VAL A 85 16.75 -7.23 23.24
N ASN A 86 15.86 -7.23 22.24
CA ASN A 86 15.46 -8.43 21.51
C ASN A 86 16.37 -8.70 20.32
N ALA A 87 17.12 -7.70 19.82
CA ALA A 87 18.07 -7.85 18.73
C ALA A 87 19.17 -8.90 19.01
N ALA A 88 19.57 -9.06 20.28
CA ALA A 88 20.59 -10.04 20.68
C ALA A 88 20.08 -11.48 20.80
N LYS A 89 18.75 -11.69 20.79
CA LYS A 89 18.12 -13.01 20.96
C LYS A 89 17.54 -13.58 19.67
N LEU A 90 17.40 -12.76 18.63
CA LEU A 90 16.75 -13.14 17.39
C LEU A 90 17.79 -13.52 16.34
N ASP A 91 17.76 -14.77 15.89
CA ASP A 91 18.62 -15.26 14.83
C ASP A 91 18.12 -14.78 13.47
N PHE A 92 18.79 -13.77 12.91
CA PHE A 92 18.52 -13.24 11.56
C PHE A 92 18.88 -14.20 10.40
N SER A 93 19.06 -15.50 10.69
CA SER A 93 19.65 -16.46 9.75
C SER A 93 18.77 -16.76 8.52
N GLU A 94 17.47 -16.45 8.58
CA GLU A 94 16.55 -16.69 7.47
C GLU A 94 16.37 -15.47 6.54
N GLU A 95 16.73 -14.26 6.97
CA GLU A 95 16.39 -13.04 6.21
C GLU A 95 17.57 -12.13 5.85
N LEU A 96 18.72 -12.27 6.49
CA LEU A 96 19.89 -11.42 6.21
C LEU A 96 21.07 -12.23 5.68
N SER A 97 21.54 -11.86 4.49
CA SER A 97 22.88 -12.23 4.03
C SER A 97 23.91 -11.72 5.05
N MET A 98 25.03 -12.44 5.15
CA MET A 98 26.01 -12.53 6.24
C MET A 98 26.48 -11.22 6.93
N ALA A 99 26.19 -10.02 6.39
CA ALA A 99 26.69 -8.73 6.84
C ALA A 99 26.10 -8.21 8.17
N ALA A 100 24.86 -8.54 8.54
CA ALA A 100 24.25 -8.05 9.77
C ALA A 100 24.80 -8.69 11.06
N LYS A 101 25.47 -9.85 10.96
CA LYS A 101 26.04 -10.58 12.11
C LYS A 101 27.29 -9.90 12.70
N LEU A 102 27.95 -9.00 11.96
CA LEU A 102 29.23 -8.43 12.39
C LEU A 102 29.13 -7.22 13.34
N CYS A 103 28.00 -6.49 13.35
CA CYS A 103 27.81 -5.27 14.15
C CYS A 103 27.12 -5.50 15.50
N LEU A 104 26.53 -6.69 15.75
CA LEU A 104 25.87 -7.03 17.02
C LEU A 104 26.80 -7.79 18.00
N ARG A 105 28.13 -7.71 17.80
CA ARG A 105 29.14 -8.24 18.73
C ARG A 105 29.89 -7.14 19.45
#